data_AF-A0A3D8VLX3-F1
#
_entry.id   AF-A0A3D8VLX3-F1
#
_cell.length_a   1.000
_cell.length_b   1.000
_cell.length_c   1.000
_cell.angle_alpha   90.00
_cell.angle_beta   90.00
_cell.angle_gamma   90.00
#
_symmetry.space_group_name_H-M   'P 1'
#
loop_
_entity.id
_entity.type
_entity.pdbx_description
1 polymer ?
#
loop_
_entity_poly.entity_id
_entity_poly.type
_entity_poly.pdbx_seq_one_letter_code
_entity_poly.pdbx_strand_id
1 'polypeptide(L)'
;MNSDLYLPQDIAQAVEEHCRFWEAIREMEQCFAQEDLNGLIAASEDTINSARTLEKMRERKARQDELFELSKSLYKQGVLCAVVGRYEVEKKA
;
A
#
# COMPACT_ATOMS: atom_id res chain seq x y z
N MET A 1 10.71 -3.24 -9.13
CA MET A 1 9.39 -2.89 -8.55
C MET A 1 8.45 -2.51 -9.69
N ASN A 2 7.19 -2.99 -9.68
CA ASN A 2 6.18 -2.54 -10.65
C ASN A 2 5.53 -1.23 -10.14
N SER A 3 5.76 -0.12 -10.86
CA SER A 3 5.25 1.21 -10.51
C SER A 3 3.73 1.33 -10.65
N ASP A 4 3.10 0.54 -11.51
CA ASP A 4 1.67 0.64 -11.82
C ASP A 4 0.77 0.24 -10.64
N LEU A 5 1.35 -0.49 -9.68
CA LEU A 5 0.68 -0.93 -8.45
C LEU A 5 0.51 0.18 -7.41
N TYR A 6 1.09 1.36 -7.65
CA TYR A 6 1.15 2.45 -6.69
C TYR A 6 0.63 3.74 -7.30
N LEU A 7 0.17 4.66 -6.45
CA LEU A 7 -0.16 6.01 -6.88
C LEU A 7 1.12 6.81 -7.13
N PRO A 8 1.15 7.78 -8.07
CA PRO A 8 2.35 8.56 -8.36
C PRO A 8 2.98 9.20 -7.13
N GLN A 9 2.14 9.69 -6.20
CA GLN A 9 2.57 10.29 -4.93
C GLN A 9 3.20 9.30 -3.94
N ASP A 10 2.89 8.01 -4.06
CA ASP A 10 3.36 6.95 -3.17
C ASP A 10 4.59 6.21 -3.73
N ILE A 11 5.00 6.48 -4.99
CA ILE A 11 6.11 5.75 -5.65
C ILE A 11 7.41 5.87 -4.87
N ALA A 12 7.78 7.07 -4.43
CA ALA A 12 9.04 7.28 -3.72
C ALA A 12 9.09 6.47 -2.41
N GLN A 13 8.00 6.50 -1.64
CA GLN A 13 7.89 5.73 -0.40
C GLN A 13 7.84 4.23 -0.68
N ALA A 14 7.15 3.78 -1.73
CA ALA A 14 7.12 2.37 -2.11
C ALA A 14 8.53 1.86 -2.48
N VAL A 15 9.35 2.66 -3.17
CA VAL A 15 10.73 2.31 -3.47
C VAL A 15 11.55 2.15 -2.18
N GLU A 16 11.44 3.09 -1.25
CA GLU A 16 12.12 3.04 0.04
C GLU A 16 11.74 1.78 0.83
N GLU A 17 10.44 1.45 0.91
CA GLU A 17 9.97 0.26 1.61
C GLU A 17 10.38 -1.05 0.91
N HIS A 18 10.46 -1.08 -0.43
CA HIS A 18 11.04 -2.22 -1.15
C HIS A 18 12.52 -2.39 -0.83
N CYS A 19 13.30 -1.31 -0.75
CA CYS A 19 14.70 -1.36 -0.36
C CYS A 19 14.86 -1.90 1.07
N ARG A 20 14.13 -1.32 2.03
CA ARG A 20 14.12 -1.78 3.44
C ARG A 20 13.75 -3.25 3.57
N PHE A 21 12.74 -3.69 2.82
CA PHE A 21 12.31 -5.09 2.83
C PHE A 21 13.46 -6.04 2.42
N TRP A 22 14.20 -5.71 1.37
CA TRP A 22 15.34 -6.53 0.93
C TRP A 22 16.56 -6.42 1.84
N GLU A 23 16.78 -5.26 2.46
CA GLU A 23 17.83 -5.09 3.47
C GLU A 23 17.54 -5.94 4.70
N ALA A 24 16.32 -5.92 5.21
CA ALA A 24 15.89 -6.74 6.35
C ALA A 24 16.02 -8.24 6.06
N ILE A 25 15.69 -8.70 4.84
CA ILE A 25 15.92 -10.10 4.44
C ILE A 25 17.41 -10.47 4.49
N ARG A 26 18.30 -9.59 4.01
CA ARG A 26 19.75 -9.85 4.08
C ARG A 26 20.25 -9.88 5.52
N GLU A 27 19.69 -9.03 6.39
CA GLU A 27 20.00 -9.04 7.81
C GLU A 27 19.51 -10.33 8.48
N MET A 28 18.31 -10.82 8.13
CA MET A 28 17.82 -12.13 8.58
C MET A 28 18.79 -13.26 8.19
N GLU A 29 19.28 -13.28 6.95
CA GLU A 29 20.26 -14.27 6.49
C GLU A 29 21.56 -14.22 7.31
N GLN A 30 22.04 -13.02 7.64
CA GLN A 30 23.24 -12.83 8.47
C GLN A 30 23.02 -13.27 9.92
N CYS A 31 21.90 -12.86 10.54
CA CYS A 31 21.55 -13.27 11.90
C CYS A 31 21.39 -14.79 12.00
N PHE A 32 20.77 -15.41 11.00
CA PHE A 32 20.64 -16.87 10.93
C PHE A 32 22.00 -17.56 10.87
N ALA A 33 22.93 -17.06 10.04
CA ALA A 33 24.28 -17.60 9.93
C ALA A 33 25.10 -17.46 11.22
N GLN A 34 24.76 -16.48 12.07
CA GLN A 34 25.41 -16.22 13.36
C GLN A 34 24.69 -16.88 14.55
N GLU A 35 23.60 -17.62 14.30
CA GLU A 35 22.71 -18.16 15.33
C GLU A 35 22.13 -17.07 16.27
N ASP A 36 22.08 -15.81 15.81
CA ASP A 36 21.49 -14.69 16.54
C ASP A 36 19.97 -14.65 16.35
N LEU A 37 19.27 -15.36 17.23
CA LEU A 37 17.81 -15.43 17.21
C LEU A 37 17.13 -14.09 17.52
N ASN A 38 17.76 -13.21 18.30
CA ASN A 38 17.16 -11.91 18.63
C ASN A 38 17.21 -10.97 17.42
N GLY A 39 18.36 -10.91 16.75
CA GLY A 39 18.50 -10.18 15.48
C GLY A 39 17.57 -10.72 14.40
N LEU A 40 17.39 -12.04 14.32
CA LEU A 40 16.46 -12.66 13.38
C LEU A 40 15.00 -12.23 13.63
N ILE A 41 14.57 -12.14 14.90
CA ILE A 41 13.22 -11.67 15.26
C ILE A 41 13.05 -10.20 14.84
N ALA A 42 14.01 -9.34 15.17
CA ALA A 42 13.94 -7.92 14.83
C ALA A 42 13.85 -7.70 13.30
N ALA A 43 14.75 -8.33 12.53
CA ALA A 43 14.74 -8.21 11.07
C ALA A 43 13.47 -8.82 10.43
N SER A 44 12.88 -9.85 11.07
CA SER A 44 11.58 -10.38 10.64
C SER A 44 10.44 -9.39 10.86
N GLU A 45 10.43 -8.68 12.00
CA GLU A 45 9.44 -7.64 12.28
C GLU A 45 9.54 -6.48 11.27
N ASP A 46 10.75 -6.06 10.92
CA ASP A 46 10.97 -5.02 9.90
C ASP A 46 10.47 -5.46 8.53
N THR A 47 10.75 -6.71 8.14
CA THR A 47 10.23 -7.32 6.91
C THR A 47 8.69 -7.28 6.86
N ILE A 48 8.04 -7.66 7.97
CA ILE A 48 6.58 -7.62 8.10
C ILE A 48 6.04 -6.19 8.01
N ASN A 49 6.72 -5.23 8.64
CA ASN A 49 6.30 -3.83 8.65
C ASN A 49 6.38 -3.20 7.25
N SER A 50 7.47 -3.42 6.52
CA SER A 50 7.59 -2.95 5.14
C SER A 50 6.57 -3.62 4.21
N ALA A 51 6.33 -4.94 4.36
CA ALA A 51 5.31 -5.64 3.58
C ALA A 51 3.90 -5.05 3.80
N ARG A 52 3.51 -4.82 5.05
CA ARG A 52 2.21 -4.21 5.40
C ARG A 52 2.07 -2.79 4.85
N THR A 53 3.16 -2.02 4.85
CA THR A 53 3.15 -0.66 4.30
C THR A 53 2.95 -0.68 2.78
N LEU A 54 3.65 -1.56 2.08
CA LEU A 54 3.48 -1.76 0.64
C LEU A 54 2.07 -2.23 0.28
N GLU A 55 1.48 -3.14 1.07
CA GLU A 55 0.12 -3.62 0.88
C GLU A 55 -0.91 -2.48 1.02
N LYS A 56 -0.81 -1.66 2.07
CA LYS A 56 -1.69 -0.50 2.26
C LYS A 56 -1.66 0.49 1.09
N MET A 57 -0.49 0.70 0.49
CA MET A 57 -0.38 1.56 -0.69
C MET A 57 -1.07 0.94 -1.91
N ARG A 58 -0.94 -0.38 -2.09
CA ARG A 58 -1.65 -1.11 -3.16
C ARG A 58 -3.16 -1.06 -2.98
N GLU A 59 -3.66 -1.25 -1.76
CA GLU A 59 -5.09 -1.10 -1.46
C GLU A 59 -5.60 0.31 -1.73
N ARG A 60 -4.77 1.34 -1.49
CA ARG A 60 -5.12 2.72 -1.82
C ARG A 60 -5.25 2.91 -3.33
N LYS A 61 -4.30 2.38 -4.11
CA LYS A 61 -4.37 2.39 -5.58
C LYS A 61 -5.60 1.67 -6.09
N ALA A 62 -5.86 0.46 -5.60
CA ALA A 62 -7.02 -0.34 -5.98
C ALA A 62 -8.35 0.40 -5.73
N ARG A 63 -8.51 1.01 -4.55
CA ARG A 63 -9.70 1.82 -4.25
C ARG A 63 -9.85 3.02 -5.17
N GLN A 64 -8.75 3.68 -5.54
CA GLN A 64 -8.81 4.79 -6.48
C GLN A 64 -9.20 4.34 -7.89
N ASP A 65 -8.70 3.18 -8.33
CA ASP A 65 -9.06 2.60 -9.64
C ASP A 65 -10.54 2.19 -9.67
N GLU A 66 -11.05 1.57 -8.60
CA GLU A 66 -12.47 1.24 -8.44
C GLU A 66 -13.35 2.49 -8.51
N LEU A 67 -12.98 3.56 -7.78
CA LEU A 67 -13.69 4.84 -7.83
C LEU A 67 -13.67 5.45 -9.23
N PHE A 68 -12.54 5.35 -9.93
CA PHE A 68 -12.41 5.87 -11.28
C PHE A 68 -13.31 5.11 -12.26
N GLU A 69 -13.34 3.78 -12.20
CA GLU A 69 -14.24 2.98 -13.03
C GLU A 69 -15.72 3.22 -12.69
N LEU A 70 -16.06 3.36 -11.40
CA LEU A 70 -17.40 3.73 -10.97
C LEU A 70 -17.79 5.10 -11.57
N SER A 71 -16.91 6.10 -11.48
CA SER A 71 -17.17 7.44 -12.04
C SER A 71 -17.43 7.41 -13.55
N LYS A 72 -16.67 6.59 -14.30
CA LYS A 72 -16.89 6.38 -15.74
C LYS A 72 -18.25 5.77 -16.03
N SER A 73 -18.66 4.78 -15.23
CA SER A 73 -19.95 4.11 -15.41
C SER A 73 -21.13 5.06 -15.15
N LEU A 74 -21.06 5.86 -14.09
CA LEU A 74 -22.07 6.87 -13.75
C LEU A 74 -22.15 7.96 -14.81
N TYR A 75 -21.01 8.41 -15.33
CA TYR A 75 -20.97 9.36 -16.44
C TYR A 75 -21.68 8.82 -17.69
N LYS A 76 -21.45 7.54 -18.05
CA LYS A 76 -22.15 6.89 -19.18
C LYS A 76 -23.67 6.78 -18.96
N GLN A 77 -24.12 6.70 -17.71
CA GLN A 77 -25.54 6.70 -17.34
C GLN A 77 -26.16 8.10 -17.32
N GLY A 78 -25.40 9.15 -17.66
CA GLY A 78 -25.87 10.53 -17.65
C GLY A 78 -25.90 11.17 -16.25
N VAL A 79 -25.33 10.51 -15.24
CA VAL A 79 -25.18 11.07 -13.89
C VAL A 79 -23.96 11.98 -13.88
N LEU A 80 -24.18 13.28 -13.69
CA LEU A 80 -23.10 14.25 -13.52
C LEU A 80 -22.31 13.90 -12.24
N CYS A 81 -20.99 13.74 -12.37
CA CYS A 81 -20.09 13.45 -11.24
C CYS A 81 -20.23 14.45 -10.07
N ALA A 82 -20.70 15.67 -10.33
CA ALA A 82 -20.99 16.70 -9.32
C ALA A 82 -22.09 16.29 -8.32
N VAL A 83 -22.96 15.33 -8.67
CA VAL A 83 -24.05 14.84 -7.80
C VAL A 83 -23.54 13.75 -6.84
N VAL A 84 -22.38 13.14 -7.12
CA VAL A 84 -21.76 12.11 -6.28
C VAL A 84 -20.90 12.78 -5.20
N GLY A 85 -21.54 13.53 -4.32
CA GLY A 85 -20.92 13.98 -3.07
C GLY A 85 -20.71 12.79 -2.14
N ARG A 86 -19.58 12.74 -1.43
CA ARG A 86 -19.34 11.77 -0.35
C ARG A 86 -20.56 11.73 0.60
N TYR A 87 -21.18 10.57 0.72
CA TYR A 87 -22.17 10.24 1.76
C TYR A 87 -21.46 10.20 3.14
N GLU A 88 -20.95 11.34 3.62
CA GLU A 88 -20.36 11.47 4.98
C GLU A 88 -21.33 12.11 5.98
N VAL A 89 -22.59 12.38 5.59
CA VAL A 89 -23.58 13.04 6.44
C VAL A 89 -24.81 12.16 6.62
N GLU A 90 -24.71 11.03 7.32
CA GLU A 90 -25.92 10.34 7.84
C GLU A 90 -25.67 9.37 9.01
N LYS A 91 -24.54 9.51 9.75
CA LYS A 91 -24.31 8.77 11.01
C LYS A 91 -24.11 9.65 12.25
N LYS A 92 -24.54 10.91 12.18
CA LYS A 92 -24.67 11.79 13.36
C LYS A 92 -26.00 12.54 13.28
N ALA A 93 -27.09 11.83 13.53
CA ALA A 93 -28.34 12.39 14.01
C ALA A 93 -28.87 11.43 15.08
#